data_AF-A0A7K5IDZ0-F1
#
_entry.id   AF-A0A7K5IDZ0-F1
#
_cell.length_a   1.000
_cell.length_b   1.000
_cell.length_c   1.000
_cell.angle_alpha   90.00
_cell.angle_beta   90.00
_cell.angle_gamma   90.00
#
_symmetry.space_group_name_H-M   'P 1'
#
loop_
_entity.id
_entity.type
_entity.pdbx_description
1 polymer ?
#
loop_
_entity_poly.entity_id
_entity_poly.type
_entity_poly.pdbx_seq_one_letter_code
_entity_poly.pdbx_strand_id
1 'polypeptide(L)'
;AKMQKYLLYNTVEPEELPTLKELSTIEICKIWSGMSRHIYRQLLKKRAVDIGIGSFAVVPAQASVAEGKVLSVERPMFILSKPLKMFYNLESDETKIPDETPVAQADFEEIAANTHFRQEIVEQCVQETLLCFAGALRDNKEVEFSFR
;
A
#
# COMPACT_ATOMS: atom_id res chain seq x y z
N ALA A 1 0.34 -1.19 16.70
CA ALA A 1 1.62 -1.92 16.61
C ALA A 1 2.16 -2.00 15.17
N LYS A 2 1.41 -2.49 14.17
CA LYS A 2 1.94 -2.74 12.80
C LYS A 2 2.48 -1.52 12.02
N MET A 3 1.91 -0.32 12.21
CA MET A 3 2.32 0.89 11.46
C MET A 3 3.57 1.59 12.05
N GLN A 4 3.83 1.45 13.36
CA GLN A 4 4.92 2.18 14.05
C GLN A 4 6.30 1.87 13.47
N LYS A 5 6.49 0.66 12.92
CA LYS A 5 7.75 0.26 12.28
C LYS A 5 8.10 1.07 11.01
N TYR A 6 7.15 1.82 10.45
CA TYR A 6 7.37 2.65 9.27
C TYR A 6 7.62 4.12 9.61
N LEU A 7 7.64 4.50 10.89
CA LEU A 7 8.00 5.85 11.36
C LEU A 7 9.51 5.89 11.61
N LEU A 8 10.27 6.19 10.56
CA LEU A 8 11.72 6.03 10.52
C LEU A 8 12.42 7.34 10.86
N TYR A 9 13.23 7.32 11.91
CA TYR A 9 14.16 8.41 12.23
C TYR A 9 15.48 8.25 11.47
N ASN A 10 15.93 7.01 11.27
CA ASN A 10 17.19 6.65 10.63
C ASN A 10 16.96 5.97 9.28
N THR A 11 18.03 5.89 8.49
CA THR A 11 17.96 5.29 7.15
C THR A 11 17.80 3.79 7.32
N VAL A 12 17.03 3.17 6.43
CA VAL A 12 16.92 1.72 6.40
C VAL A 12 18.20 1.17 5.81
N GLU A 13 18.98 0.48 6.63
CA GLU A 13 20.22 -0.13 6.19
C GLU A 13 19.92 -1.45 5.45
N PRO A 14 20.76 -1.85 4.48
CA PRO A 14 20.54 -3.09 3.74
C PRO A 14 20.41 -4.33 4.66
N GLU A 15 21.06 -4.35 5.82
CA GLU A 15 21.01 -5.43 6.82
C GLU A 15 19.63 -5.60 7.44
N GLU A 16 18.80 -4.55 7.41
CA GLU A 16 17.41 -4.57 7.87
C GLU A 16 16.45 -5.14 6.80
N LEU A 17 16.98 -5.48 5.62
CA LEU A 17 16.23 -5.97 4.46
C LEU A 17 16.75 -7.36 3.98
N PRO A 18 16.87 -8.36 4.88
CA PRO A 18 17.45 -9.66 4.53
C PRO A 18 16.65 -10.39 3.45
N THR A 19 15.32 -10.30 3.46
CA THR A 19 14.47 -11.00 2.49
C THR A 19 14.60 -10.38 1.10
N LEU A 20 14.61 -9.05 1.01
CA LEU A 20 14.80 -8.37 -0.27
C LEU A 20 16.20 -8.57 -0.84
N LYS A 21 17.22 -8.78 0.00
CA LYS A 21 18.57 -9.16 -0.44
C LYS A 21 18.62 -10.55 -1.05
N GLU A 22 17.82 -11.49 -0.54
CA GLU A 22 17.81 -12.89 -1.01
C GLU A 22 16.94 -13.09 -2.25
N LEU A 23 15.84 -12.33 -2.38
CA LEU A 23 14.92 -12.45 -3.51
C LEU A 23 15.42 -11.70 -4.74
N SER A 24 15.27 -12.33 -5.91
CA SER A 24 15.44 -11.63 -7.18
C SER A 24 14.30 -10.62 -7.41
N THR A 25 14.55 -9.61 -8.25
CA THR A 25 13.52 -8.64 -8.64
C THR A 25 12.26 -9.32 -9.23
N ILE A 26 12.43 -10.43 -9.95
CA ILE A 26 11.31 -11.18 -10.54
C ILE A 26 10.44 -11.80 -9.44
N GLU A 27 11.06 -12.32 -8.38
CA GLU A 27 10.35 -12.93 -7.26
C GLU A 27 9.62 -11.87 -6.41
N ILE A 28 10.27 -10.73 -6.16
CA ILE A 28 9.65 -9.57 -5.50
C ILE A 28 8.42 -9.11 -6.31
N CYS A 29 8.57 -8.95 -7.63
CA CYS A 29 7.46 -8.60 -8.51
C CYS A 29 6.33 -9.64 -8.45
N LYS A 30 6.64 -10.94 -8.44
CA LYS A 30 5.64 -12.01 -8.35
C LYS A 30 4.84 -11.92 -7.05
N ILE A 31 5.50 -11.65 -5.92
CA ILE A 31 4.83 -11.45 -4.62
C ILE A 31 3.90 -10.24 -4.68
N TRP A 32 4.39 -9.11 -5.19
CA TRP A 32 3.59 -7.89 -5.32
C TRP A 32 2.45 -8.00 -6.33
N SER A 33 2.59 -8.79 -7.40
CA SER A 33 1.48 -9.14 -8.28
C SER A 33 0.39 -9.93 -7.54
N GLY A 34 0.78 -10.84 -6.64
CA GLY A 34 -0.16 -11.54 -5.74
C GLY A 34 -0.89 -10.57 -4.80
N MET A 35 -0.14 -9.66 -4.17
CA MET A 35 -0.69 -8.62 -3.30
C MET A 35 -1.64 -7.67 -4.04
N SER A 36 -1.26 -7.21 -5.24
CA SER A 36 -2.08 -6.36 -6.10
C SER A 36 -3.40 -7.04 -6.47
N ARG A 37 -3.35 -8.33 -6.83
CA ARG A 37 -4.55 -9.13 -7.10
C ARG A 37 -5.44 -9.24 -5.87
N HIS A 38 -4.87 -9.48 -4.69
CA HIS A 38 -5.63 -9.51 -3.44
C HIS A 38 -6.31 -8.15 -3.19
N ILE A 39 -5.57 -7.04 -3.24
CA ILE A 39 -6.10 -5.68 -3.09
C ILE A 39 -7.27 -5.46 -4.06
N TYR A 40 -7.07 -5.73 -5.35
CA TYR A 40 -8.10 -5.57 -6.38
C TYR A 40 -9.39 -6.33 -6.05
N ARG A 41 -9.28 -7.60 -5.61
CA ARG A 41 -10.44 -8.41 -5.20
C ARG A 41 -11.18 -7.83 -3.99
N GLN A 42 -10.47 -7.21 -3.04
CA GLN A 42 -11.08 -6.55 -1.89
C GLN A 42 -11.79 -5.26 -2.28
N LEU A 43 -11.17 -4.46 -3.15
CA LEU A 43 -11.76 -3.22 -3.68
C LEU A 43 -13.06 -3.49 -4.45
N LEU A 44 -13.11 -4.55 -5.25
CA LEU A 44 -14.36 -4.99 -5.93
C LEU A 44 -15.48 -5.33 -4.94
N LYS A 45 -15.14 -5.78 -3.72
CA LYS A 45 -16.08 -6.05 -2.63
C LYS A 45 -16.37 -4.82 -1.77
N LYS A 46 -15.95 -3.63 -2.20
CA LYS A 46 -16.07 -2.37 -1.45
C LYS A 46 -15.40 -2.42 -0.06
N ARG A 47 -14.32 -3.18 0.05
CA ARG A 47 -13.51 -3.25 1.27
C ARG A 47 -12.20 -2.50 1.06
N ALA A 48 -11.82 -1.71 2.06
CA ALA A 48 -10.50 -1.11 2.11
C ALA A 48 -9.46 -2.20 2.47
N VAL A 49 -8.21 -2.03 2.04
CA VAL A 49 -7.11 -2.92 2.40
C VAL A 49 -6.00 -2.10 3.04
N ASP A 50 -5.77 -2.32 4.32
CA ASP A 50 -4.65 -1.74 5.04
C ASP A 50 -3.39 -2.59 4.82
N ILE A 51 -2.34 -1.96 4.30
CA ILE A 51 -1.04 -2.60 4.04
C ILE A 51 0.02 -2.21 5.09
N GLY A 52 -0.31 -1.33 6.03
CA GLY A 52 0.56 -0.88 7.11
C GLY A 52 0.98 0.59 7.00
N ILE A 53 1.40 1.05 5.82
CA ILE A 53 1.76 2.47 5.59
C ILE A 53 0.55 3.35 5.23
N GLY A 54 -0.54 2.72 4.80
CA GLY A 54 -1.74 3.35 4.28
C GLY A 54 -2.72 2.29 3.84
N SER A 55 -3.80 2.73 3.21
CA SER A 55 -4.87 1.83 2.80
C SER A 55 -5.32 2.10 1.38
N PHE A 56 -5.59 1.02 0.64
CA PHE A 56 -6.30 1.11 -0.63
C PHE A 56 -7.81 1.08 -0.37
N ALA A 57 -8.56 1.97 -1.00
CA ALA A 57 -10.02 1.96 -0.91
C ALA A 57 -10.63 2.50 -2.20
N VAL A 58 -11.89 2.15 -2.44
CA VAL A 58 -12.71 2.82 -3.45
C VAL A 58 -13.41 3.99 -2.76
N VAL A 59 -13.12 5.22 -3.18
CA VAL A 59 -13.73 6.42 -2.63
C VAL A 59 -14.69 7.07 -3.63
N PRO A 60 -15.80 7.66 -3.16
CA PRO A 60 -16.61 8.54 -3.99
C PRO A 60 -15.82 9.78 -4.40
N ALA A 61 -15.86 10.12 -5.67
CA ALA A 61 -15.25 11.33 -6.23
C ALA A 61 -16.21 11.99 -7.22
N GLN A 62 -16.03 13.28 -7.44
CA GLN A 62 -16.78 14.04 -8.44
C GLN A 62 -15.89 14.22 -9.67
N ALA A 63 -16.41 13.83 -10.84
CA ALA A 63 -15.77 14.09 -12.13
C ALA A 63 -16.56 15.16 -12.88
N SER A 64 -15.89 16.25 -13.25
CA SER A 64 -16.44 17.26 -14.14
C SER A 64 -16.54 16.70 -15.55
N VAL A 65 -17.70 16.88 -16.18
CA VAL A 65 -17.99 16.49 -17.57
C VAL A 65 -18.27 17.75 -18.38
N ALA A 66 -18.25 17.63 -19.72
CA ALA A 66 -18.67 18.68 -20.61
C ALA A 66 -20.02 19.29 -20.20
N GLU A 67 -20.20 20.59 -20.48
CA GLU A 67 -21.39 21.38 -20.12
C GLU A 67 -21.56 21.62 -18.60
N GLY A 68 -20.51 21.48 -17.79
CA GLY A 68 -20.54 21.81 -16.36
C GLY A 68 -21.32 20.81 -15.50
N LYS A 69 -21.67 19.65 -16.06
CA LYS A 69 -22.30 18.55 -15.32
C LYS A 69 -21.25 17.83 -14.46
N VAL A 70 -21.65 17.42 -13.26
CA VAL A 70 -20.82 16.63 -12.35
C VAL A 70 -21.36 15.22 -12.27
N LEU A 71 -20.50 14.23 -12.52
CA LEU A 71 -20.81 12.83 -12.31
C LEU A 71 -20.16 12.35 -11.02
N SER A 72 -20.95 11.65 -10.20
CA SER A 72 -20.41 10.87 -9.09
C SER A 72 -19.75 9.63 -9.67
N VAL A 73 -18.45 9.48 -9.43
CA VAL A 73 -17.65 8.35 -9.84
C VAL A 73 -17.01 7.70 -8.61
N GLU A 74 -16.61 6.45 -8.75
CA GLU A 74 -15.88 5.73 -7.73
C GLU A 74 -14.45 5.55 -8.20
N ARG A 75 -13.47 5.97 -7.38
CA ARG A 75 -12.06 5.90 -7.73
C ARG A 75 -11.32 5.00 -6.74
N PRO A 76 -10.59 3.97 -7.22
CA PRO A 76 -9.66 3.26 -6.36
C PRO A 76 -8.48 4.19 -6.06
N MET A 77 -8.16 4.38 -4.79
CA MET A 77 -7.08 5.24 -4.35
C MET A 77 -6.28 4.60 -3.24
N PHE A 78 -4.98 4.90 -3.23
CA PHE A 78 -4.14 4.67 -2.07
C PHE A 78 -4.14 5.93 -1.19
N ILE A 79 -4.51 5.78 0.08
CA ILE A 79 -4.57 6.87 1.04
C ILE A 79 -3.52 6.60 2.12
N LEU A 80 -2.48 7.44 2.15
CA LEU A 80 -1.40 7.34 3.12
C LEU A 80 -1.95 7.58 4.54
N SER A 81 -1.47 6.80 5.51
CA SER A 81 -1.96 6.90 6.88
C SER A 81 -1.67 8.29 7.48
N LYS A 82 -2.62 8.81 8.27
CA LYS A 82 -2.47 10.12 8.92
C LYS A 82 -1.20 10.23 9.77
N PRO A 83 -0.80 9.22 10.57
CA PRO A 83 0.41 9.32 11.37
C PRO A 83 1.68 9.42 10.53
N LEU A 84 1.79 8.69 9.42
CA LEU A 84 2.92 8.81 8.49
C LEU A 84 2.97 10.19 7.84
N LYS A 85 1.82 10.73 7.41
CA LYS A 85 1.73 12.09 6.86
C LYS A 85 2.21 13.14 7.86
N MET A 86 1.75 13.06 9.09
CA MET A 86 2.14 14.00 10.15
C MET A 86 3.63 13.87 10.50
N PHE A 87 4.13 12.64 10.60
CA PHE A 87 5.51 12.37 11.01
C PHE A 87 6.52 12.86 9.96
N TYR A 88 6.25 12.66 8.68
CA TYR A 88 7.11 13.11 7.58
C TYR A 88 6.73 14.49 7.02
N ASN A 89 5.78 15.20 7.65
CA ASN A 89 5.29 16.51 7.21
C ASN A 89 4.88 16.56 5.72
N LEU A 90 4.14 15.54 5.27
CA LEU A 90 3.71 15.39 3.88
C LEU A 90 2.37 16.09 3.63
N GLU A 91 2.32 16.88 2.57
CA GLU A 91 1.06 17.45 2.05
C GLU A 91 0.34 16.42 1.17
N SER A 92 -0.97 16.27 1.37
CA SER A 92 -1.82 15.40 0.55
C SER A 92 -3.25 15.92 0.55
N ASP A 93 -3.99 15.68 -0.53
CA ASP A 93 -5.44 15.94 -0.54
C ASP A 93 -6.16 15.30 0.65
N GLU A 94 -7.19 15.97 1.17
CA GLU A 94 -7.96 15.54 2.34
C GLU A 94 -8.84 14.29 2.11
N THR A 95 -8.56 13.50 1.07
CA THR A 95 -9.41 12.35 0.78
C THR A 95 -9.36 11.34 1.92
N LYS A 96 -10.55 11.02 2.43
CA LYS A 96 -10.76 10.11 3.55
C LYS A 96 -11.55 8.90 3.05
N ILE A 97 -11.21 7.73 3.58
CA ILE A 97 -12.02 6.53 3.41
C ILE A 97 -13.30 6.73 4.24
N PRO A 98 -14.50 6.50 3.69
CA PRO A 98 -15.73 6.57 4.46
C PRO A 98 -15.70 5.64 5.67
N ASP A 99 -16.16 6.09 6.83
CA ASP A 99 -16.04 5.37 8.10
C ASP A 99 -16.79 4.02 8.09
N GLU A 100 -17.82 3.90 7.27
CA GLU A 100 -18.60 2.68 7.05
C GLU A 100 -17.88 1.63 6.16
N THR A 101 -16.75 1.98 5.55
CA THR A 101 -16.02 1.08 4.65
C THR A 101 -15.37 -0.05 5.46
N PRO A 102 -15.71 -1.32 5.21
CA PRO A 102 -15.07 -2.44 5.91
C PRO A 102 -13.60 -2.51 5.56
N VAL A 103 -12.73 -2.66 6.56
CA VAL A 103 -11.28 -2.80 6.36
C VAL A 103 -10.88 -4.27 6.41
N ALA A 104 -10.31 -4.77 5.33
CA ALA A 104 -9.64 -6.07 5.26
C ALA A 104 -8.14 -5.91 5.54
N GLN A 105 -7.56 -6.91 6.18
CA GLN A 105 -6.11 -7.05 6.29
C GLN A 105 -5.59 -7.80 5.05
N ALA A 106 -4.32 -7.58 4.72
CA ALA A 106 -3.62 -8.40 3.72
C ALA A 106 -3.65 -9.89 4.13
N ASP A 107 -4.18 -10.74 3.24
CA ASP A 107 -4.19 -12.19 3.44
C ASP A 107 -2.91 -12.81 2.88
N PHE A 108 -1.87 -12.88 3.72
CA PHE A 108 -0.57 -13.41 3.30
C PHE A 108 -0.60 -14.92 3.02
N GLU A 109 -1.55 -15.66 3.60
CA GLU A 109 -1.74 -17.09 3.32
C GLU A 109 -2.30 -17.28 1.90
N GLU A 110 -3.34 -16.52 1.53
CA GLU A 110 -3.87 -16.50 0.16
C GLU A 110 -2.77 -16.11 -0.86
N ILE A 111 -1.98 -15.07 -0.55
CA ILE A 111 -0.92 -14.60 -1.44
C ILE A 111 0.16 -15.69 -1.60
N ALA A 112 0.62 -16.28 -0.51
CA ALA A 112 1.61 -17.36 -0.50
C ALA A 112 1.18 -18.56 -1.34
N ALA A 113 -0.07 -18.99 -1.21
CA ALA A 113 -0.65 -20.08 -2.00
C ALA A 113 -0.62 -19.76 -3.51
N ASN A 114 -0.92 -18.52 -3.90
CA ASN A 114 -0.94 -18.07 -5.29
C ASN A 114 0.46 -17.84 -5.89
N THR A 115 1.44 -17.46 -5.07
CA THR A 115 2.80 -17.14 -5.53
C THR A 115 3.77 -18.31 -5.40
N HIS A 116 3.36 -19.38 -4.70
CA HIS A 116 4.19 -20.54 -4.35
C HIS A 116 5.43 -20.17 -3.52
N PHE A 117 5.28 -19.15 -2.67
CA PHE A 117 6.27 -18.82 -1.64
C PHE A 117 5.74 -19.26 -0.28
N ARG A 118 6.64 -19.40 0.70
CA ARG A 118 6.22 -19.55 2.09
C ARG A 118 5.58 -18.23 2.57
N GLN A 119 4.60 -18.33 3.45
CA GLN A 119 3.89 -17.17 3.98
C GLN A 119 4.84 -16.16 4.65
N GLU A 120 5.85 -16.65 5.37
CA GLU A 120 6.82 -15.78 6.04
C GLU A 120 7.62 -14.93 5.04
N ILE A 121 8.01 -15.52 3.91
CA ILE A 121 8.75 -14.83 2.83
C ILE A 121 7.86 -13.78 2.17
N VAL A 122 6.59 -14.09 1.93
CA VAL A 122 5.62 -13.12 1.38
C VAL A 122 5.45 -11.94 2.32
N GLU A 123 5.18 -12.21 3.60
CA GLU A 123 4.98 -11.17 4.60
C GLU A 123 6.24 -10.31 4.75
N GLN A 124 7.42 -10.91 4.90
CA GLN A 124 8.68 -10.17 5.04
C GLN A 124 9.01 -9.36 3.78
N CYS A 125 8.86 -9.92 2.58
CA CYS A 125 9.07 -9.19 1.33
C CYS A 125 8.18 -7.93 1.25
N VAL A 126 6.88 -8.06 1.58
CA VAL A 126 5.96 -6.91 1.60
C VAL A 126 6.40 -5.90 2.66
N GLN A 127 6.70 -6.35 3.87
CA GLN A 127 7.07 -5.46 4.97
C GLN A 127 8.36 -4.69 4.71
N GLU A 128 9.40 -5.37 4.21
CA GLU A 128 10.69 -4.78 3.85
C GLU A 128 10.55 -3.81 2.67
N THR A 129 9.72 -4.13 1.67
CA THR A 129 9.44 -3.18 0.56
C THR A 129 8.77 -1.91 1.08
N LEU A 130 7.83 -2.05 2.03
CA LEU A 130 7.16 -0.90 2.65
C LEU A 130 8.11 -0.09 3.56
N LEU A 131 9.13 -0.71 4.14
CA LEU A 131 10.22 0.01 4.83
C LEU A 131 11.03 0.86 3.85
N CYS A 132 11.39 0.31 2.69
CA CYS A 132 12.04 1.09 1.63
C CYS A 132 11.20 2.29 1.20
N PHE A 133 9.88 2.08 1.02
CA PHE A 133 8.95 3.16 0.69
C PHE A 133 8.92 4.24 1.77
N ALA A 134 8.82 3.86 3.04
CA ALA A 134 8.83 4.80 4.16
C ALA A 134 10.15 5.59 4.24
N GLY A 135 11.29 4.93 3.98
CA GLY A 135 12.60 5.59 3.93
C GLY A 135 12.69 6.63 2.81
N ALA A 136 12.11 6.31 1.65
CA ALA A 136 12.05 7.26 0.53
C ALA A 136 11.12 8.45 0.82
N LEU A 137 9.99 8.24 1.51
CA LEU A 137 9.12 9.33 1.99
C LEU A 137 9.87 10.26 2.96
N ARG A 138 10.61 9.69 3.91
CA ARG A 138 11.44 10.46 4.87
C ARG A 138 12.45 11.34 4.14
N ASP A 139 13.07 10.81 3.09
CA ASP A 139 14.05 11.54 2.28
C ASP A 139 13.42 12.55 1.30
N ASN A 140 12.08 12.73 1.34
CA ASN A 140 11.30 13.53 0.41
C ASN A 140 11.57 13.18 -1.07
N LYS A 141 11.78 11.89 -1.35
CA LYS A 141 11.96 11.38 -2.71
C LYS A 141 10.61 11.15 -3.38
N GLU A 142 10.55 11.40 -4.67
CA GLU A 142 9.41 10.98 -5.49
C GLU A 142 9.42 9.46 -5.63
N VAL A 143 8.31 8.82 -5.28
CA VAL A 143 8.18 7.36 -5.33
C VAL A 143 6.88 7.00 -6.02
N GLU A 144 6.98 6.15 -7.04
CA GLU A 144 5.83 5.57 -7.69
C GLU A 144 5.64 4.12 -7.25
N PHE A 145 4.41 3.75 -6.95
CA PHE A 145 4.02 2.37 -6.64
C PHE A 145 3.23 1.81 -7.84
N SER A 146 3.95 1.45 -8.90
CA SER A 146 3.34 0.90 -10.12
C SER A 146 3.32 -0.62 -10.09
N PHE A 147 2.12 -1.19 -10.20
CA PHE A 147 1.91 -2.62 -10.36
C PHE A 147 1.22 -2.88 -11.69
N ARG A 148 1.65 -3.94 -12.38
CA ARG A 148 1.01 -4.45 -13.59
C ARG A 148 -0.01 -5.53 -13.27
#